data_AF-A0AAN7GTY3-F1
#
_entry.id   AF-A0AAN7GTY3-F1
#
_cell.length_a   1.000
_cell.length_b   1.000
_cell.length_c   1.000
_cell.angle_alpha   90.00
_cell.angle_beta   90.00
_cell.angle_gamma   90.00
#
_symmetry.space_group_name_H-M   'P 1'
#
loop_
_entity.id
_entity.type
_entity.pdbx_description
1 polymer ?
#
loop_
_entity_poly.entity_id
_entity_poly.type
_entity_poly.pdbx_seq_one_letter_code
_entity_poly.pdbx_strand_id
1 'polypeptide(L)'
;MGDGKVAFNIIEEELGLPLESVFSKISAQTIAAASLGQVYRATLRETGEDVAIKVQRPDIEPIIYRDLFLFRTLASFLNGISLQKLGCNAELIVDEFGEKLLEELDYTLEARNIEDFLENFKNDPTVKIPLVYKKLSGSRVLVMEWIDGIRCTNPQAVMDAGIDINGFLTVGVSAALRQLLEFGLFHGDPHPGNIFAMRDGRIAYVDFGNVAVLSQQNKQILIDAVVHAVNEDYAEMANDFTRLGFLASGTDVSPIIPALEAIWQNSVGKGLSDFNFRSVTGISCLIPDLLYLLFALCPWI
;
A
#
# COMPACT_ATOMS: atom_id res chain seq x y z
N MET A 1 -27.58 -5.79 17.44
CA MET A 1 -27.37 -4.36 17.15
C MET A 1 -26.71 -4.28 15.79
N GLY A 2 -27.17 -3.45 14.86
CA GLY A 2 -26.52 -3.37 13.54
C GLY A 2 -25.12 -2.78 13.66
N ASP A 3 -24.16 -3.31 12.89
CA ASP A 3 -22.74 -2.92 12.94
C ASP A 3 -22.53 -1.39 12.87
N GLY A 4 -23.35 -0.68 12.09
CA GLY A 4 -23.25 0.79 11.95
C GLY A 4 -23.54 1.57 13.23
N LYS A 5 -24.42 1.07 14.12
CA LYS A 5 -24.70 1.76 15.39
C LYS A 5 -23.52 1.66 16.36
N VAL A 6 -22.83 0.52 16.34
CA VAL A 6 -21.64 0.30 17.18
C VAL A 6 -20.48 1.14 16.65
N ALA A 7 -20.29 1.21 15.33
CA ALA A 7 -19.30 2.07 14.70
C ALA A 7 -19.49 3.56 15.06
N PHE A 8 -20.72 4.07 15.05
CA PHE A 8 -21.01 5.45 15.43
C PHE A 8 -20.69 5.73 16.90
N ASN A 9 -20.98 4.80 17.80
CA ASN A 9 -20.58 4.93 19.21
C ASN A 9 -19.05 5.01 19.36
N ILE A 10 -18.30 4.17 18.64
CA ILE A 10 -16.82 4.21 18.65
C ILE A 10 -16.34 5.59 18.21
N ILE A 11 -16.95 6.18 17.18
CA ILE A 11 -16.61 7.51 16.70
C ILE A 11 -16.89 8.57 17.77
N GLU A 12 -18.05 8.56 18.42
CA GLU A 12 -18.36 9.52 19.50
C GLU A 12 -17.43 9.38 20.71
N GLU A 13 -17.09 8.14 21.10
CA GLU A 13 -16.16 7.87 22.18
C GLU A 13 -14.76 8.40 21.88
N GLU A 14 -14.25 8.16 20.67
CA GLU A 14 -12.91 8.60 20.26
C GLU A 14 -12.82 10.12 20.14
N LEU A 15 -13.87 10.76 19.60
CA LEU A 15 -13.92 12.21 19.43
C LEU A 15 -14.26 12.95 20.74
N GLY A 16 -14.87 12.28 21.72
CA GLY A 16 -15.40 12.89 22.93
C GLY A 16 -16.55 13.88 22.67
N LEU A 17 -17.17 13.81 21.49
CA LEU A 17 -18.18 14.76 21.01
C LEU A 17 -19.32 14.00 20.30
N PRO A 18 -20.57 14.48 20.40
CA PRO A 18 -21.67 13.91 19.63
C PRO A 18 -21.43 14.09 18.12
N LEU A 19 -21.75 13.07 17.30
CA LEU A 19 -21.53 13.13 15.85
C LEU A 19 -22.19 14.35 15.21
N GLU A 20 -23.40 14.68 15.67
CA GLU A 20 -24.19 15.80 15.14
C GLU A 20 -23.53 17.16 15.37
N SER A 21 -22.64 17.28 16.37
CA SER A 21 -21.89 18.52 16.63
C SER A 21 -20.73 18.71 15.64
N VAL A 22 -20.14 17.62 15.16
CA VAL A 22 -18.98 17.61 14.27
C VAL A 22 -19.39 17.55 12.80
N PHE A 23 -20.38 16.72 12.48
CA PHE A 23 -20.80 16.42 11.12
C PHE A 23 -22.23 16.92 10.86
N SER A 24 -22.43 17.58 9.73
CA SER A 24 -23.76 17.98 9.26
C SER A 24 -24.50 16.81 8.59
N LYS A 25 -23.75 15.85 8.05
CA LYS A 25 -24.25 14.64 7.42
C LYS A 25 -23.24 13.51 7.61
N ILE A 26 -23.72 12.29 7.85
CA ILE A 26 -22.92 11.06 7.81
C ILE A 26 -23.71 9.97 7.08
N SER A 27 -23.04 9.15 6.28
CA SER A 27 -23.68 8.05 5.56
C SER A 27 -24.18 6.99 6.54
N ALA A 28 -25.42 6.53 6.36
CA ALA A 28 -25.99 5.49 7.23
C ALA A 28 -25.37 4.10 7.00
N GLN A 29 -24.85 3.87 5.80
CA GLN A 29 -24.16 2.64 5.41
C GLN A 29 -22.68 2.93 5.17
N THR A 30 -21.87 1.88 5.37
CA THR A 30 -20.47 1.89 4.99
C THR A 30 -20.33 2.03 3.47
N ILE A 31 -19.44 2.92 3.04
CA ILE A 31 -19.12 3.16 1.63
C ILE A 31 -18.07 2.15 1.14
N ALA A 32 -17.23 1.65 2.05
CA ALA A 32 -16.25 0.63 1.77
C ALA A 32 -15.90 -0.17 3.03
N ALA A 33 -15.69 -1.47 2.87
CA ALA A 33 -14.97 -2.25 3.85
C ALA A 33 -13.47 -1.98 3.69
N ALA A 34 -12.82 -1.57 4.78
CA ALA A 34 -11.36 -1.59 4.88
C ALA A 34 -10.92 -2.93 5.49
N SER A 35 -9.60 -3.20 5.49
CA SER A 35 -9.00 -4.43 6.04
C SER A 35 -9.51 -4.70 7.47
N LEU A 36 -9.22 -3.79 8.41
CA LEU A 36 -9.59 -3.91 9.83
C LEU A 36 -10.77 -2.99 10.24
N GLY A 37 -11.32 -2.22 9.30
CA GLY A 37 -12.26 -1.15 9.57
C GLY A 37 -13.43 -1.03 8.61
N GLN A 38 -14.21 0.03 8.81
CA GLN A 38 -15.33 0.46 7.98
C GLN A 38 -15.13 1.92 7.60
N VAL A 39 -15.53 2.30 6.39
CA VAL A 39 -15.39 3.68 5.91
C VAL A 39 -16.76 4.32 5.71
N TYR A 40 -16.98 5.47 6.36
CA TYR A 40 -18.18 6.28 6.21
C TYR A 40 -17.83 7.59 5.52
N ARG A 41 -18.76 8.13 4.73
CA ARG A 41 -18.63 9.49 4.19
C ARG A 41 -19.42 10.44 5.08
N ALA A 42 -18.80 11.55 5.44
CA ALA A 42 -19.45 12.60 6.20
C ALA A 42 -19.15 13.98 5.63
N THR A 43 -19.88 14.98 6.09
CA THR A 43 -19.65 16.39 5.75
C THR A 43 -19.42 17.16 7.05
N LEU A 44 -18.28 17.81 7.18
CA LEU A 44 -17.94 18.61 8.36
C LEU A 44 -18.92 19.76 8.52
N ARG A 45 -19.39 19.98 9.76
CA ARG A 45 -20.36 21.03 10.04
C ARG A 45 -19.75 22.44 9.93
N GLU A 46 -18.51 22.61 10.38
CA GLU A 46 -17.85 23.92 10.43
C GLU A 46 -17.46 24.43 9.04
N THR A 47 -16.92 23.56 8.17
CA THR A 47 -16.37 23.94 6.86
C THR A 47 -17.27 23.56 5.70
N GLY A 48 -18.17 22.58 5.87
CA GLY A 48 -18.96 22.01 4.78
C GLY A 48 -18.18 21.05 3.87
N GLU A 49 -16.92 20.73 4.20
CA GLU A 49 -16.08 19.82 3.43
C GLU A 49 -16.50 18.36 3.64
N ASP A 50 -16.39 17.56 2.58
CA ASP A 50 -16.62 16.11 2.68
C ASP A 50 -15.35 15.39 3.17
N VAL A 51 -15.57 14.41 4.04
CA VAL A 51 -14.53 13.61 4.67
C VAL A 51 -14.85 12.12 4.62
N ALA A 52 -13.80 11.31 4.58
CA ALA A 52 -13.86 9.88 4.85
C ALA A 52 -13.53 9.63 6.33
N ILE A 53 -14.38 8.86 7.00
CA ILE A 53 -14.20 8.42 8.38
C ILE A 53 -13.91 6.92 8.34
N LYS A 54 -12.65 6.54 8.54
CA LYS A 54 -12.24 5.16 8.81
C LYS A 54 -12.45 4.90 10.31
N VAL A 55 -13.19 3.85 10.65
CA VAL A 55 -13.41 3.42 12.03
C VAL A 55 -13.15 1.92 12.13
N GLN A 56 -12.46 1.51 13.19
CA GLN A 56 -12.20 0.09 13.44
C GLN A 56 -13.51 -0.70 13.54
N ARG A 57 -13.47 -1.97 13.12
CA ARG A 57 -14.60 -2.86 13.35
C ARG A 57 -14.76 -3.10 14.86
N PRO A 58 -16.00 -3.20 15.35
CA PRO A 58 -16.24 -3.60 16.74
C PRO A 58 -15.53 -4.91 17.06
N ASP A 59 -14.90 -4.96 18.24
CA ASP A 59 -14.22 -6.14 18.79
C ASP A 59 -13.06 -6.70 17.94
N ILE A 60 -12.53 -5.93 16.97
CA ILE A 60 -11.45 -6.41 16.09
C ILE A 60 -10.17 -6.72 16.86
N GLU A 61 -9.80 -5.89 17.83
CA GLU A 61 -8.56 -6.04 18.58
C GLU A 61 -8.51 -7.36 19.39
N PRO A 62 -9.53 -7.72 20.22
CA PRO A 62 -9.58 -9.03 20.86
C PRO A 62 -9.55 -10.22 19.90
N ILE A 63 -10.16 -10.09 18.72
CA ILE A 63 -10.15 -11.13 17.68
C ILE A 63 -8.73 -11.32 17.15
N ILE A 64 -8.04 -10.23 16.80
CA ILE A 64 -6.67 -10.26 16.28
C ILE A 64 -5.71 -10.88 17.30
N TYR A 65 -5.77 -10.46 18.57
CA TYR A 65 -4.92 -11.05 19.61
C TYR A 65 -5.12 -12.56 19.78
N ARG A 66 -6.37 -13.01 19.77
CA ARG A 66 -6.70 -14.43 19.86
C ARG A 66 -6.15 -15.19 18.65
N ASP A 67 -6.34 -14.68 17.45
CA ASP A 67 -5.96 -15.36 16.22
C ASP A 67 -4.42 -15.41 16.09
N LEU A 68 -3.70 -14.34 16.45
CA LEU A 68 -2.24 -14.33 16.55
C LEU A 68 -1.72 -15.34 17.58
N PHE A 69 -2.36 -15.46 18.75
CA PHE A 69 -2.01 -16.47 19.74
C PHE A 69 -2.16 -17.90 19.18
N LEU A 70 -3.24 -18.18 18.45
CA LEU A 70 -3.46 -19.47 17.82
C LEU A 70 -2.45 -19.75 16.71
N PHE A 71 -2.14 -18.77 15.86
CA PHE A 71 -1.13 -18.91 14.81
C PHE A 71 0.25 -19.15 15.38
N ARG A 72 0.66 -18.40 16.41
CA ARG A 72 1.97 -18.59 17.05
C ARG A 72 2.08 -19.96 17.71
N THR A 73 1.01 -20.41 18.36
CA THR A 73 0.94 -21.76 18.93
C THR A 73 1.09 -22.83 17.85
N LEU A 74 0.36 -22.72 16.74
CA LEU A 74 0.51 -23.65 15.61
C LEU A 74 1.91 -23.61 14.99
N ALA A 75 2.48 -22.42 14.82
CA ALA A 75 3.82 -22.23 14.28
C ALA A 75 4.89 -22.95 15.12
N SER A 76 4.79 -22.90 16.45
CA SER A 76 5.70 -23.62 17.35
C SER A 76 5.70 -25.14 17.11
N PHE A 77 4.55 -25.73 16.78
CA PHE A 77 4.44 -27.16 16.45
C PHE A 77 5.01 -27.50 15.07
N LEU A 78 4.97 -26.54 14.14
CA LEU A 78 5.40 -26.73 12.75
C LEU A 78 6.85 -26.30 12.50
N ASN A 79 7.53 -25.70 13.48
CA ASN A 79 8.88 -25.16 13.32
C ASN A 79 9.89 -26.16 12.74
N GLY A 80 9.86 -27.41 13.20
CA GLY A 80 10.76 -28.44 12.66
C GLY A 80 10.52 -28.73 11.17
N ILE A 81 9.26 -28.67 10.72
CA ILE A 81 8.89 -28.88 9.31
C ILE A 81 9.22 -27.62 8.49
N SER A 82 8.94 -26.43 9.04
CA SER A 82 9.20 -25.15 8.38
C SER A 82 10.70 -24.96 8.11
N LEU A 83 11.55 -25.21 9.11
CA LEU A 83 13.00 -25.11 8.93
C LEU A 83 13.52 -26.10 7.88
N GLN A 84 12.96 -27.31 7.83
CA GLN A 84 13.39 -28.31 6.84
C GLN A 84 12.90 -28.03 5.42
N LYS A 85 11.69 -27.50 5.25
CA LYS A 85 11.06 -27.33 3.92
C LYS A 85 11.20 -25.93 3.34
N LEU A 86 11.15 -24.92 4.18
CA LEU A 86 11.10 -23.51 3.80
C LEU A 86 12.38 -22.76 4.21
N GLY A 87 13.22 -23.36 5.07
CA GLY A 87 14.44 -22.71 5.57
C GLY A 87 14.19 -21.57 6.55
N CYS A 88 12.93 -21.35 6.96
CA CYS A 88 12.51 -20.25 7.81
C CYS A 88 11.84 -20.75 9.09
N ASN A 89 11.94 -19.94 10.15
CA ASN A 89 11.27 -20.20 11.42
C ASN A 89 9.81 -19.72 11.32
N ALA A 90 8.86 -20.64 11.50
CA ALA A 90 7.44 -20.30 11.36
C ALA A 90 6.98 -19.32 12.46
N GLU A 91 7.58 -19.36 13.65
CA GLU A 91 7.26 -18.38 14.71
C GLU A 91 7.71 -16.97 14.32
N LEU A 92 8.89 -16.83 13.72
CA LEU A 92 9.38 -15.50 13.26
C LEU A 92 8.43 -14.89 12.22
N ILE A 93 7.94 -15.71 11.29
CA ILE A 93 6.98 -15.26 10.27
C ILE A 93 5.68 -14.78 10.93
N VAL A 94 5.16 -15.53 11.90
CA VAL A 94 3.94 -15.13 12.61
C VAL A 94 4.16 -13.87 13.44
N ASP A 95 5.35 -13.71 14.01
CA ASP A 95 5.70 -12.53 14.81
C ASP A 95 5.77 -11.27 13.95
N GLU A 96 6.46 -11.32 12.81
CA GLU A 96 6.52 -10.21 11.84
C GLU A 96 5.12 -9.85 11.32
N PHE A 97 4.33 -10.86 10.94
CA PHE A 97 2.95 -10.66 10.53
C PHE A 97 2.09 -10.03 11.64
N GLY A 98 2.27 -10.49 12.88
CA GLY A 98 1.57 -9.99 14.05
C GLY A 98 1.90 -8.54 14.36
N GLU A 99 3.17 -8.16 14.29
CA GLU A 99 3.60 -6.77 14.44
C GLU A 99 2.92 -5.88 13.40
N LYS A 100 2.90 -6.29 12.13
CA LYS A 100 2.24 -5.54 11.06
C LYS A 100 0.74 -5.39 11.23
N LEU A 101 0.05 -6.47 11.61
CA LEU A 101 -1.39 -6.38 11.91
C LEU A 101 -1.70 -5.44 13.09
N LEU A 102 -0.84 -5.43 14.11
CA LEU A 102 -1.01 -4.54 15.27
C LEU A 102 -0.71 -3.08 14.90
N GLU A 103 0.26 -2.81 14.02
CA GLU A 103 0.49 -1.48 13.44
C GLU A 103 -0.75 -0.98 12.67
N GLU A 104 -1.39 -1.84 11.87
CA GLU A 104 -2.62 -1.49 11.13
C GLU A 104 -3.82 -1.20 12.05
N LEU A 105 -3.81 -1.68 13.30
CA LEU A 105 -4.86 -1.34 14.26
C LEU A 105 -4.72 0.09 14.79
N ASP A 106 -3.52 0.67 14.85
CA ASP A 106 -3.36 2.05 15.34
C ASP A 106 -3.47 3.07 14.21
N TYR A 107 -4.66 3.67 14.05
CA TYR A 107 -4.88 4.71 13.04
C TYR A 107 -4.08 6.00 13.26
N THR A 108 -3.42 6.18 14.41
CA THR A 108 -2.46 7.28 14.56
C THR A 108 -1.19 7.05 13.73
N LEU A 109 -0.83 5.80 13.45
CA LEU A 109 0.28 5.46 12.55
C LEU A 109 -0.10 5.74 11.10
N GLU A 110 -1.29 5.30 10.66
CA GLU A 110 -1.79 5.62 9.31
C GLU A 110 -1.89 7.14 9.09
N ALA A 111 -2.37 7.90 10.08
CA ALA A 111 -2.41 9.37 10.03
C ALA A 111 -1.02 9.99 9.81
N ARG A 112 0.02 9.50 10.51
CA ARG A 112 1.40 9.95 10.33
C ARG A 112 1.94 9.61 8.95
N ASN A 113 1.68 8.38 8.49
CA ASN A 113 2.08 7.94 7.16
C ASN A 113 1.48 8.86 6.07
N ILE A 114 0.20 9.22 6.18
CA ILE A 114 -0.43 10.17 5.25
C ILE A 114 0.32 11.50 5.23
N GLU A 115 0.68 12.03 6.40
CA GLU A 115 1.40 13.31 6.52
C GLU A 115 2.80 13.26 5.94
N ASP A 116 3.54 12.18 6.17
CA ASP A 116 4.87 11.97 5.59
C ASP A 116 4.80 11.89 4.06
N PHE A 117 3.78 11.21 3.52
CA PHE A 117 3.52 11.19 2.08
C PHE A 117 3.12 12.56 1.53
N LEU A 118 2.27 13.30 2.25
CA LEU A 118 1.85 14.64 1.87
C LEU A 118 3.06 15.58 1.78
N GLU A 119 3.99 15.50 2.73
CA GLU A 119 5.22 16.30 2.73
C GLU A 119 6.18 15.90 1.60
N ASN A 120 6.36 14.60 1.36
CA ASN A 120 7.21 14.10 0.27
C ASN A 120 6.70 14.54 -1.12
N PHE A 121 5.38 14.54 -1.31
CA PHE A 121 4.75 14.92 -2.57
C PHE A 121 4.29 16.39 -2.63
N LYS A 122 4.62 17.24 -1.65
CA LYS A 122 4.11 18.62 -1.57
C LYS A 122 4.37 19.49 -2.81
N ASN A 123 5.45 19.20 -3.54
CA ASN A 123 5.85 19.92 -4.76
C ASN A 123 5.48 19.17 -6.05
N ASP A 124 4.77 18.05 -5.94
CA ASP A 124 4.33 17.24 -7.07
C ASP A 124 2.84 17.45 -7.33
N PRO A 125 2.46 18.20 -8.39
CA PRO A 125 1.06 18.42 -8.69
C PRO A 125 0.38 17.16 -9.27
N THR A 126 1.11 16.09 -9.58
CA THR A 126 0.58 14.88 -10.22
C THR A 126 0.06 13.84 -9.23
N VAL A 127 0.41 13.97 -7.96
CA VAL A 127 0.02 13.05 -6.87
C VAL A 127 -0.87 13.77 -5.86
N LYS A 128 -1.99 13.15 -5.50
CA LYS A 128 -2.94 13.63 -4.50
C LYS A 128 -2.90 12.75 -3.27
N ILE A 129 -2.45 13.34 -2.17
CA ILE A 129 -2.53 12.75 -0.84
C ILE A 129 -3.68 13.45 -0.08
N PRO A 130 -4.59 12.72 0.59
CA PRO A 130 -5.67 13.32 1.38
C PRO A 130 -5.11 14.07 2.59
N LEU A 131 -5.77 15.14 2.99
CA LEU A 131 -5.47 15.80 4.27
C LEU A 131 -6.01 14.99 5.44
N VAL A 132 -5.28 14.98 6.57
CA VAL A 132 -5.74 14.38 7.83
C VAL A 132 -6.33 15.45 8.74
N TYR A 133 -7.53 15.19 9.27
CA TYR A 133 -8.15 16.03 10.28
C TYR A 133 -7.72 15.54 11.67
N LYS A 134 -6.50 15.91 12.09
CA LYS A 134 -5.86 15.43 13.34
C LYS A 134 -6.75 15.51 14.58
N LYS A 135 -7.46 16.63 14.75
CA LYS A 135 -8.34 16.86 15.92
C LYS A 135 -9.56 15.96 15.93
N LEU A 136 -9.88 15.35 14.79
CA LEU A 136 -10.98 14.43 14.59
C LEU A 136 -10.47 13.00 14.34
N SER A 137 -9.22 12.71 14.72
CA SER A 137 -8.61 11.39 14.53
C SER A 137 -7.96 10.92 15.84
N GLY A 138 -7.87 9.61 16.01
CA GLY A 138 -7.31 8.92 17.18
C GLY A 138 -6.87 7.51 16.79
N SER A 139 -6.72 6.60 17.77
CA SER A 139 -6.22 5.24 17.49
C SER A 139 -7.28 4.36 16.83
N ARG A 140 -8.57 4.61 17.11
CA ARG A 140 -9.69 3.80 16.58
C ARG A 140 -10.43 4.45 15.42
N VAL A 141 -10.18 5.75 15.16
CA VAL A 141 -10.87 6.55 14.14
C VAL A 141 -9.88 7.42 13.39
N LEU A 142 -9.91 7.39 12.06
CA LEU A 142 -9.18 8.29 11.19
C LEU A 142 -10.15 9.09 10.32
N VAL A 143 -10.08 10.42 10.42
CA VAL A 143 -10.84 11.33 9.57
C VAL A 143 -9.90 12.02 8.61
N MET A 144 -10.14 11.81 7.32
CA MET A 144 -9.33 12.34 6.22
C MET A 144 -10.20 12.95 5.12
N GLU A 145 -9.60 13.77 4.28
CA GLU A 145 -10.24 14.38 3.10
C GLU A 145 -10.92 13.31 2.23
N TRP A 146 -12.15 13.61 1.79
CA TRP A 146 -12.81 12.76 0.81
C TRP A 146 -12.18 12.90 -0.58
N ILE A 147 -11.67 11.80 -1.12
CA ILE A 147 -11.14 11.75 -2.49
C ILE A 147 -12.28 11.40 -3.47
N ASP A 148 -12.76 12.40 -4.21
CA ASP A 148 -13.73 12.22 -5.32
C ASP A 148 -13.02 11.82 -6.63
N GLY A 149 -12.45 10.61 -6.63
CA GLY A 149 -11.81 10.01 -7.81
C GLY A 149 -12.51 8.74 -8.30
N ILE A 150 -12.01 8.19 -9.40
CA ILE A 150 -12.47 6.91 -9.96
C ILE A 150 -11.53 5.81 -9.48
N ARG A 151 -12.07 4.80 -8.78
CA ARG A 151 -11.27 3.69 -8.27
C ARG A 151 -10.65 2.90 -9.43
N CYS A 152 -9.36 2.59 -9.35
CA CYS A 152 -8.64 1.90 -10.42
C CYS A 152 -9.09 0.44 -10.63
N THR A 153 -9.86 -0.13 -9.70
CA THR A 153 -10.57 -1.41 -9.91
C THR A 153 -11.65 -1.35 -10.99
N ASN A 154 -12.01 -0.16 -11.50
CA ASN A 154 -12.93 0.01 -12.63
C ASN A 154 -12.24 0.75 -13.80
N PRO A 155 -11.40 0.04 -14.59
CA PRO A 155 -10.70 0.64 -15.73
C PRO A 155 -11.63 1.25 -16.78
N GLN A 156 -12.82 0.67 -16.98
CA GLN A 156 -13.79 1.19 -17.94
C GLN A 156 -14.27 2.59 -17.54
N ALA A 157 -14.58 2.82 -16.25
CA ALA A 157 -14.96 4.14 -15.78
C ALA A 157 -13.84 5.17 -15.92
N VAL A 158 -12.58 4.76 -15.76
CA VAL A 158 -11.41 5.64 -15.98
C VAL A 158 -11.33 6.05 -17.46
N MET A 159 -11.51 5.10 -18.38
CA MET A 159 -11.55 5.38 -19.83
C MET A 159 -12.75 6.27 -20.22
N ASP A 160 -13.94 5.97 -19.69
CA ASP A 160 -15.17 6.73 -19.97
C ASP A 160 -15.09 8.18 -19.45
N ALA A 161 -14.28 8.43 -18.42
CA ALA A 161 -14.01 9.77 -17.92
C ALA A 161 -13.06 10.59 -18.80
N GLY A 162 -12.53 10.02 -19.88
CA GLY A 162 -11.62 10.70 -20.80
C GLY A 162 -10.22 10.95 -20.24
N ILE A 163 -9.82 10.20 -19.22
CA ILE A 163 -8.48 10.30 -18.62
C ILE A 163 -7.46 9.71 -19.60
N ASP A 164 -6.35 10.43 -19.83
CA ASP A 164 -5.22 9.90 -20.60
C ASP A 164 -4.56 8.77 -19.80
N ILE A 165 -4.84 7.54 -20.21
CA ILE A 165 -4.34 6.33 -19.56
C ILE A 165 -2.81 6.27 -19.60
N ASN A 166 -2.17 6.69 -20.70
CA ASN A 166 -0.71 6.61 -20.81
C ASN A 166 -0.05 7.63 -19.89
N GLY A 167 -0.57 8.87 -19.85
CA GLY A 167 -0.14 9.88 -18.89
C GLY A 167 -0.34 9.43 -17.44
N PHE A 168 -1.50 8.85 -17.13
CA PHE A 168 -1.82 8.35 -15.79
C PHE A 168 -0.87 7.22 -15.35
N LEU A 169 -0.59 6.25 -16.22
CA LEU A 169 0.38 5.18 -15.95
C LEU A 169 1.79 5.76 -15.75
N THR A 170 2.19 6.74 -16.56
CA THR A 170 3.48 7.43 -16.43
C THR A 170 3.61 8.11 -15.07
N VAL A 171 2.56 8.79 -14.61
CA VAL A 171 2.49 9.40 -13.27
C VAL A 171 2.62 8.32 -12.18
N GLY A 172 1.90 7.20 -12.32
CA GLY A 172 1.95 6.11 -11.35
C GLY A 172 3.35 5.49 -11.21
N VAL A 173 4.02 5.19 -12.33
CA VAL A 173 5.39 4.67 -12.34
C VAL A 173 6.37 5.69 -11.76
N SER A 174 6.24 6.97 -12.14
CA SER A 174 7.08 8.04 -11.60
C SER A 174 6.89 8.17 -10.08
N ALA A 175 5.67 8.18 -9.58
CA ALA A 175 5.38 8.28 -8.16
C ALA A 175 5.98 7.10 -7.37
N ALA A 176 5.87 5.88 -7.91
CA ALA A 176 6.46 4.67 -7.31
C ALA A 176 7.99 4.73 -7.25
N LEU A 177 8.64 5.13 -8.34
CA LEU A 177 10.10 5.27 -8.37
C LEU A 177 10.59 6.35 -7.40
N ARG A 178 9.87 7.47 -7.28
CA ARG A 178 10.21 8.52 -6.30
C ARG A 178 10.08 8.01 -4.86
N GLN A 179 9.04 7.26 -4.53
CA GLN A 179 8.91 6.62 -3.22
C GLN A 179 10.13 5.77 -2.84
N LEU A 180 10.57 4.91 -3.76
CA LEU A 180 11.70 4.00 -3.53
C LEU A 180 13.06 4.72 -3.56
N LEU A 181 13.31 5.52 -4.61
CA LEU A 181 14.64 6.04 -4.95
C LEU A 181 14.88 7.48 -4.47
N GLU A 182 13.84 8.26 -4.20
CA GLU A 182 13.96 9.64 -3.72
C GLU A 182 13.61 9.77 -2.24
N PHE A 183 12.47 9.22 -1.82
CA PHE A 183 11.97 9.41 -0.45
C PHE A 183 12.49 8.33 0.51
N GLY A 184 12.65 7.09 0.05
CA GLY A 184 12.91 5.95 0.93
C GLY A 184 11.72 5.63 1.83
N LEU A 185 10.51 6.07 1.44
CA LEU A 185 9.24 5.80 2.10
C LEU A 185 8.30 5.30 1.01
N PHE A 186 7.86 4.05 1.14
CA PHE A 186 7.08 3.40 0.09
C PHE A 186 5.77 2.85 0.60
N HIS A 187 4.77 2.91 -0.28
CA HIS A 187 3.46 2.36 -0.03
C HIS A 187 3.53 0.85 -0.20
N GLY A 188 3.30 0.10 0.88
CA GLY A 188 3.49 -1.36 0.93
C GLY A 188 2.40 -2.15 0.19
N ASP A 189 1.19 -1.61 0.09
CA ASP A 189 0.08 -2.26 -0.64
C ASP A 189 -0.67 -1.32 -1.61
N PRO A 190 -0.04 -0.87 -2.72
CA PRO A 190 -0.68 0.00 -3.70
C PRO A 190 -1.60 -0.78 -4.64
N HIS A 191 -2.49 -1.60 -4.07
CA HIS A 191 -3.51 -2.33 -4.80
C HIS A 191 -4.49 -1.36 -5.49
N PRO A 192 -5.04 -1.67 -6.68
CA PRO A 192 -5.98 -0.80 -7.40
C PRO A 192 -7.22 -0.37 -6.61
N GLY A 193 -7.52 -1.05 -5.49
CA GLY A 193 -8.56 -0.68 -4.54
C GLY A 193 -8.25 0.58 -3.72
N ASN A 194 -6.97 0.87 -3.48
CA ASN A 194 -6.46 1.98 -2.68
C ASN A 194 -5.95 3.14 -3.55
N ILE A 195 -6.07 3.01 -4.89
CA ILE A 195 -5.63 4.01 -5.86
C ILE A 195 -6.84 4.53 -6.65
N PHE A 196 -6.91 5.85 -6.74
CA PHE A 196 -7.97 6.57 -7.43
C PHE A 196 -7.35 7.40 -8.56
N ALA A 197 -7.98 7.34 -9.73
CA ALA A 197 -7.69 8.23 -10.83
C ALA A 197 -8.55 9.49 -10.67
N MET A 198 -7.90 10.63 -10.47
CA MET A 198 -8.58 11.92 -10.43
C MET A 198 -8.99 12.34 -11.84
N ARG A 199 -10.09 13.07 -11.97
CA ARG A 199 -10.60 13.51 -13.28
C ARG A 199 -9.63 14.43 -14.04
N ASP A 200 -8.69 15.04 -13.34
CA ASP A 200 -7.62 15.88 -13.88
C ASP A 200 -6.33 15.09 -14.23
N GLY A 201 -6.36 13.76 -14.15
CA GLY A 201 -5.24 12.88 -14.48
C GLY A 201 -4.27 12.60 -13.35
N ARG A 202 -4.48 13.18 -12.15
CA ARG A 202 -3.65 12.88 -10.98
C ARG A 202 -3.93 11.48 -10.41
N ILE A 203 -2.92 10.90 -9.77
CA ILE A 203 -3.07 9.68 -8.98
C ILE A 203 -3.34 10.04 -7.51
N ALA A 204 -4.31 9.39 -6.89
CA ALA A 204 -4.61 9.59 -5.47
C ALA A 204 -4.52 8.27 -4.69
N TYR A 205 -3.87 8.32 -3.53
CA TYR A 205 -3.76 7.20 -2.59
C TYR A 205 -4.71 7.44 -1.41
N VAL A 206 -5.40 6.40 -0.94
CA VAL A 206 -6.41 6.51 0.15
C VAL A 206 -6.21 5.54 1.31
N ASP A 207 -5.20 4.69 1.25
CA ASP A 207 -4.87 3.76 2.33
C ASP A 207 -3.37 3.84 2.60
N PHE A 208 -3.00 4.09 3.84
CA PHE A 208 -1.59 4.18 4.24
C PHE A 208 -1.32 3.32 5.48
N GLY A 209 -2.17 2.30 5.71
CA GLY A 209 -2.01 1.35 6.82
C GLY A 209 -0.73 0.51 6.66
N ASN A 210 -0.32 0.26 5.42
CA ASN A 210 0.89 -0.47 5.11
C ASN A 210 1.91 0.43 4.37
N VAL A 211 2.88 0.92 5.12
CA VAL A 211 4.00 1.74 4.63
C VAL A 211 5.29 1.18 5.19
N ALA A 212 6.34 1.22 4.39
CA ALA A 212 7.66 0.77 4.81
C ALA A 212 8.74 1.81 4.48
N VAL A 213 9.76 1.82 5.33
CA VAL A 213 10.86 2.77 5.31
C VAL A 213 12.13 2.04 4.89
N LEU A 214 12.80 2.55 3.88
CA LEU A 214 14.08 2.05 3.42
C LEU A 214 15.22 2.77 4.12
N SER A 215 16.19 2.00 4.62
CA SER A 215 17.44 2.57 5.11
C SER A 215 18.18 3.29 3.97
N GLN A 216 18.97 4.31 4.29
CA GLN A 216 19.77 5.01 3.28
C GLN A 216 20.72 4.06 2.53
N GLN A 217 21.22 3.03 3.22
CA GLN A 217 22.02 1.98 2.60
C GLN A 217 21.22 1.18 1.58
N ASN A 218 20.03 0.69 1.95
CA ASN A 218 19.19 -0.10 1.04
C ASN A 218 18.71 0.74 -0.14
N LYS A 219 18.37 2.00 0.10
CA LYS A 219 18.04 2.97 -0.95
C LYS A 219 19.19 3.12 -1.95
N GLN A 220 20.44 3.27 -1.48
CA GLN A 220 21.59 3.34 -2.38
C GLN A 220 21.78 2.05 -3.18
N ILE A 221 21.63 0.88 -2.55
CA ILE A 221 21.75 -0.40 -3.26
C ILE A 221 20.64 -0.57 -4.30
N LEU A 222 19.42 -0.09 -4.04
CA LEU A 222 18.35 -0.08 -5.05
C LEU A 222 18.67 0.84 -6.24
N ILE A 223 19.29 2.00 -5.99
CA ILE A 223 19.77 2.87 -7.06
C ILE A 223 20.86 2.16 -7.88
N ASP A 224 21.82 1.51 -7.21
CA ASP A 224 22.87 0.72 -7.86
C ASP A 224 22.25 -0.38 -8.74
N ALA A 225 21.26 -1.11 -8.22
CA ALA A 225 20.56 -2.18 -8.95
C ALA A 225 19.86 -1.69 -10.21
N VAL A 226 19.23 -0.51 -10.17
CA VAL A 226 18.63 0.13 -11.36
C VAL A 226 19.71 0.52 -12.37
N VAL A 227 20.85 1.05 -11.92
CA VAL A 227 21.97 1.40 -12.80
C VAL A 227 22.55 0.14 -13.46
N HIS A 228 22.74 -0.95 -12.72
CA HIS A 228 23.21 -2.22 -13.26
C HIS A 228 22.23 -2.81 -14.29
N ALA A 229 20.92 -2.75 -14.01
CA ALA A 229 19.90 -3.20 -14.96
C ALA A 229 19.95 -2.40 -16.28
N VAL A 230 20.06 -1.06 -16.20
CA VAL A 230 20.14 -0.19 -17.40
C VAL A 230 21.42 -0.43 -18.21
N ASN A 231 22.53 -0.73 -17.54
CA ASN A 231 23.80 -1.05 -18.19
C ASN A 231 23.91 -2.51 -18.67
N GLU A 232 22.84 -3.30 -18.50
CA GLU A 232 22.81 -4.74 -18.79
C GLU A 232 23.86 -5.54 -17.99
N ASP A 233 24.26 -5.03 -16.83
CA ASP A 233 25.16 -5.71 -15.89
C ASP A 233 24.35 -6.58 -14.90
N TYR A 234 23.80 -7.67 -15.43
CA TYR A 234 22.93 -8.56 -14.65
C TYR A 234 23.69 -9.33 -13.55
N ALA A 235 25.01 -9.43 -13.65
CA ALA A 235 25.83 -10.06 -12.61
C ALA A 235 25.90 -9.18 -11.37
N GLU A 236 26.21 -7.89 -11.54
CA GLU A 236 26.21 -6.94 -10.42
C GLU A 236 24.81 -6.67 -9.87
N MET A 237 23.79 -6.63 -10.74
CA MET A 237 22.39 -6.58 -10.30
C MET A 237 22.02 -7.76 -9.39
N ALA A 238 22.50 -8.96 -9.71
CA ALA A 238 22.25 -10.14 -8.89
C ALA A 238 23.01 -10.08 -7.54
N ASN A 239 24.21 -9.47 -7.52
CA ASN A 239 24.94 -9.19 -6.28
C ASN A 239 24.21 -8.16 -5.41
N ASP A 240 23.54 -7.16 -5.99
CA ASP A 240 22.75 -6.20 -5.24
C ASP A 240 21.57 -6.86 -4.52
N PHE A 241 20.97 -7.92 -5.07
CA PHE A 241 19.95 -8.71 -4.35
C PHE A 241 20.53 -9.43 -3.13
N THR A 242 21.78 -9.85 -3.19
CA THR A 242 22.48 -10.36 -1.99
C THR A 242 22.72 -9.24 -0.98
N ARG A 243 23.13 -8.04 -1.43
CA ARG A 243 23.37 -6.87 -0.57
C ARG A 243 22.09 -6.34 0.09
N LEU A 244 20.95 -6.46 -0.59
CA LEU A 244 19.62 -6.13 -0.07
C LEU A 244 19.06 -7.20 0.88
N GLY A 245 19.72 -8.36 0.98
CA GLY A 245 19.29 -9.47 1.85
C GLY A 245 18.23 -10.38 1.23
N PHE A 246 17.96 -10.26 -0.08
CA PHE A 246 17.04 -11.14 -0.79
C PHE A 246 17.63 -12.52 -1.04
N LEU A 247 18.96 -12.60 -1.10
CA LEU A 247 19.72 -13.85 -1.18
C LEU A 247 20.64 -13.96 0.03
N ALA A 248 20.85 -15.18 0.51
CA ALA A 248 21.78 -15.43 1.60
C ALA A 248 23.20 -15.02 1.20
N SER A 249 23.96 -14.48 2.15
CA SER A 249 25.35 -14.11 1.90
C SER A 249 26.17 -15.34 1.45
N GLY A 250 26.84 -15.23 0.30
CA GLY A 250 27.61 -16.32 -0.30
C GLY A 250 26.82 -17.26 -1.20
N THR A 251 25.55 -16.97 -1.50
CA THR A 251 24.79 -17.67 -2.55
C THR A 251 25.43 -17.42 -3.92
N ASP A 252 25.62 -18.49 -4.70
CA ASP A 252 26.02 -18.37 -6.11
C ASP A 252 24.87 -17.77 -6.92
N VAL A 253 25.09 -16.57 -7.44
CA VAL A 253 24.10 -15.81 -8.22
C VAL A 253 24.11 -16.17 -9.71
N SER A 254 25.08 -16.93 -10.19
CA SER A 254 25.19 -17.33 -11.60
C SER A 254 23.90 -17.96 -12.18
N PRO A 255 23.14 -18.79 -11.44
CA PRO A 255 21.92 -19.40 -11.94
C PRO A 255 20.76 -18.43 -12.21
N ILE A 256 20.73 -17.25 -11.55
CA ILE A 256 19.63 -16.30 -11.68
C ILE A 256 19.86 -15.26 -12.80
N ILE A 257 21.11 -15.07 -13.22
CA ILE A 257 21.49 -14.10 -14.26
C ILE A 257 20.68 -14.27 -15.56
N PRO A 258 20.53 -15.48 -16.14
CA PRO A 258 19.77 -15.64 -17.38
C PRO A 258 18.28 -15.30 -17.23
N ALA A 259 17.72 -15.48 -16.02
CA ALA A 259 16.34 -15.12 -15.74
C ALA A 259 16.18 -13.58 -15.67
N LEU A 260 17.13 -12.88 -15.03
CA LEU A 260 17.15 -11.42 -14.98
C LEU A 260 17.29 -10.81 -16.38
N GLU A 261 18.21 -11.35 -17.20
CA GLU A 261 18.38 -10.94 -18.59
C GLU A 261 17.10 -11.14 -19.39
N ALA A 262 16.45 -12.31 -19.28
CA ALA A 262 15.20 -12.58 -19.98
C ALA A 262 14.07 -11.62 -19.57
N ILE A 263 13.95 -11.27 -18.29
CA ILE A 263 12.95 -10.31 -17.81
C ILE A 263 13.21 -8.92 -18.39
N TRP A 264 14.47 -8.47 -18.39
CA TRP A 264 14.83 -7.13 -18.86
C TRP A 264 14.72 -6.99 -20.38
N GLN A 265 15.23 -7.95 -21.14
CA GLN A 265 15.16 -7.95 -22.62
C GLN A 265 13.70 -8.00 -23.12
N ASN A 266 12.83 -8.76 -22.43
CA ASN A 266 11.39 -8.78 -22.75
C ASN A 266 10.67 -7.45 -22.45
N SER A 267 11.28 -6.60 -21.62
CA SER A 267 10.74 -5.30 -21.21
C SER A 267 11.26 -4.16 -22.08
N VAL A 268 12.54 -4.19 -22.50
CA VAL A 268 13.19 -3.12 -23.30
C VAL A 268 12.69 -3.08 -24.76
N GLY A 269 12.25 -4.20 -25.33
CA GLY A 269 11.72 -4.28 -26.70
C GLY A 269 10.24 -3.89 -26.84
N LYS A 270 9.52 -3.68 -25.74
CA LYS A 270 8.12 -3.26 -25.74
C LYS A 270 8.08 -1.81 -25.29
N GLY A 271 7.90 -0.89 -26.24
CA GLY A 271 7.49 0.47 -25.86
C GLY A 271 6.26 0.39 -24.95
N LEU A 272 6.06 1.38 -24.09
CA LEU A 272 4.86 1.48 -23.23
C LEU A 272 3.54 1.27 -24.03
N SER A 273 3.56 1.57 -25.33
CA SER A 273 2.49 1.37 -26.31
C SER A 273 2.41 -0.04 -26.95
N ASP A 274 3.47 -0.85 -26.92
CA ASP A 274 3.55 -2.20 -27.51
C ASP A 274 3.46 -3.35 -26.47
N PHE A 275 3.15 -3.02 -25.21
CA PHE A 275 2.57 -3.98 -24.26
C PHE A 275 1.15 -4.37 -24.74
N ASN A 276 1.11 -5.23 -25.75
CA ASN A 276 -0.08 -5.52 -26.54
C ASN A 276 -1.09 -6.39 -25.77
N PHE A 277 -2.02 -5.67 -25.13
CA PHE A 277 -3.39 -5.90 -24.65
C PHE A 277 -4.25 -7.11 -25.14
N ARG A 278 -3.74 -8.11 -25.88
CA ARG A 278 -4.56 -9.21 -26.43
C ARG A 278 -4.16 -10.64 -26.09
N SER A 279 -3.03 -10.89 -25.42
CA SER A 279 -2.64 -12.25 -24.99
C SER A 279 -2.63 -12.47 -23.48
N VAL A 280 -3.21 -11.55 -22.70
CA VAL A 280 -3.52 -11.76 -21.29
C VAL A 280 -4.96 -11.34 -21.08
N THR A 281 -5.88 -12.30 -21.19
CA THR A 281 -7.30 -12.16 -20.81
C THR A 281 -7.49 -11.98 -19.29
N GLY A 282 -6.48 -11.45 -18.60
CA GLY A 282 -6.46 -11.11 -17.19
C GLY A 282 -6.03 -9.67 -17.04
N ILE A 283 -6.95 -8.76 -17.35
CA ILE A 283 -6.83 -7.33 -17.06
C ILE A 283 -6.83 -7.21 -15.53
N SER A 284 -5.63 -7.27 -14.93
CA SER A 284 -5.36 -7.01 -13.52
C SER A 284 -4.12 -6.12 -13.41
N CYS A 285 -4.26 -4.90 -13.94
CA CYS A 285 -3.47 -3.71 -13.61
C CYS A 285 -1.92 -3.83 -13.73
N LEU A 286 -1.40 -3.25 -14.83
CA LEU A 286 0.02 -3.11 -15.15
C LEU A 286 0.83 -2.19 -14.20
N ILE A 287 0.17 -1.36 -13.39
CA ILE A 287 0.82 -0.62 -12.29
C ILE A 287 1.29 -1.65 -11.23
N PRO A 288 0.41 -2.50 -10.68
CA PRO A 288 0.79 -3.69 -9.94
C PRO A 288 1.82 -4.54 -10.64
N ASP A 289 1.82 -4.83 -11.94
CA ASP A 289 2.84 -5.75 -12.48
C ASP A 289 4.27 -5.17 -12.52
N LEU A 290 4.45 -3.89 -12.87
CA LEU A 290 5.77 -3.24 -12.85
C LEU A 290 6.20 -2.91 -11.41
N LEU A 291 5.24 -2.49 -10.57
CA LEU A 291 5.46 -2.36 -9.14
C LEU A 291 5.65 -3.72 -8.47
N TYR A 292 5.00 -4.81 -8.90
CA TYR A 292 5.20 -6.20 -8.45
C TYR A 292 6.53 -6.70 -8.95
N LEU A 293 7.02 -6.26 -10.10
CA LEU A 293 8.39 -6.57 -10.50
C LEU A 293 9.41 -5.84 -9.62
N LEU A 294 9.10 -4.62 -9.15
CA LEU A 294 9.88 -3.87 -8.16
C LEU A 294 9.64 -4.32 -6.69
N PHE A 295 8.48 -4.91 -6.38
CA PHE A 295 8.02 -5.34 -5.04
C PHE A 295 8.24 -6.83 -4.81
N ALA A 296 8.19 -7.69 -5.82
CA ALA A 296 8.61 -9.08 -5.74
C ALA A 296 10.13 -9.20 -5.59
N LEU A 297 10.86 -8.09 -5.81
CA LEU A 297 12.23 -7.96 -5.37
C LEU A 297 12.33 -7.78 -3.86
N CYS A 298 11.29 -7.37 -3.14
CA CYS A 298 11.25 -7.26 -1.69
C CYS A 298 10.44 -8.42 -1.09
N PRO A 299 11.05 -9.55 -0.68
CA PRO A 299 10.37 -10.43 0.23
C PRO A 299 10.29 -9.70 1.58
N TRP A 300 9.17 -9.84 2.30
CA TRP A 300 8.94 -9.34 3.67
C TRP A 300 8.43 -7.88 3.78
N ILE A 301 7.16 -7.71 3.39
CA ILE A 301 6.14 -7.32 4.40
C ILE A 301 5.80 -8.59 5.18
#